data_AF-A0A7J6R4L3-F1
#
_entry.id   AF-A0A7J6R4L3-F1
#
_cell.length_a   1.000
_cell.length_b   1.000
_cell.length_c   1.000
_cell.angle_alpha   90.00
_cell.angle_beta   90.00
_cell.angle_gamma   90.00
#
_symmetry.space_group_name_H-M   'P 1'
#
loop_
_entity.id
_entity.type
_entity.pdbx_description
1 polymer ?
#
loop_
_entity_poly.entity_id
_entity_poly.type
_entity_poly.pdbx_seq_one_letter_code
_entity_poly.pdbx_strand_id
1 'polypeptide(L)'
;TQHPQATHVVHTDERGAAFYALGYAKATGLPAPVIVTSGSAVANLLPAVTEAHESRVPMLLLTADRPSELRDTGSNQTMNQTDIFKPYALWTRDVAPPCESAPIRSLLSDVDYAVGECLQQSGVVHLNMQFRENLAPEGGAVRGGQYGEVSAFRVPEDSRFTRWQLRSAEPLTRVARPARRVIEDDSVRELISSGTVVLVVGALSSPMDAAAVDAMAEELQCLVLADAVSGCRRECLPSLCLSSQAVLDMLQLSRPTVIRLGGALISKQVQAWMSSKMGPVKEHIRVMDVPRRHDVDWNGTIVVDATCAEFARMVDDLTLEPAVLRTNRSLRDRIYAISSRAEKRVQAELGEECTEPNITRSLANFASNRREGMVISSSMSCRNFDNFCPLGVHLPRVSCSR
;
A
#
# COMPACT_ATOMS: atom_id res chain seq x y z
N THR A 1 10.97 24.04 -11.84
CA THR A 1 9.50 24.14 -11.93
C THR A 1 9.09 25.57 -11.58
N GLN A 2 8.08 26.14 -12.24
CA GLN A 2 7.63 27.53 -11.97
C GLN A 2 6.28 27.59 -11.23
N HIS A 3 5.64 26.45 -10.95
CA HIS A 3 4.32 26.43 -10.32
C HIS A 3 4.44 26.78 -8.82
N PRO A 4 3.73 27.82 -8.32
CA PRO A 4 3.93 28.35 -6.95
C PRO A 4 3.52 27.39 -5.83
N GLN A 5 2.66 26.42 -6.13
CA GLN A 5 2.21 25.41 -5.15
C GLN A 5 3.02 24.10 -5.21
N ALA A 6 4.00 23.99 -6.10
CA ALA A 6 4.77 22.77 -6.28
C ALA A 6 6.07 22.80 -5.48
N THR A 7 6.20 21.92 -4.49
CA THR A 7 7.48 21.59 -3.87
C THR A 7 8.22 20.59 -4.74
N HIS A 8 9.49 20.84 -5.04
CA HIS A 8 10.31 19.95 -5.86
C HIS A 8 11.57 19.51 -5.12
N VAL A 9 11.96 18.26 -5.37
CA VAL A 9 13.21 17.66 -4.87
C VAL A 9 13.94 17.13 -6.09
N VAL A 10 15.20 17.53 -6.26
CA VAL A 10 16.03 17.10 -7.39
C VAL A 10 16.97 15.99 -6.93
N HIS A 11 16.94 14.88 -7.65
CA HIS A 11 17.86 13.76 -7.49
C HIS A 11 18.67 13.58 -8.78
N THR A 12 19.95 13.24 -8.65
CA THR A 12 20.80 12.89 -9.80
C THR A 12 20.68 11.44 -10.22
N ASP A 13 20.14 10.57 -9.35
CA ASP A 13 19.87 9.15 -9.61
C ASP A 13 18.35 8.95 -9.68
N GLU A 14 17.83 8.57 -10.86
CA GLU A 14 16.40 8.38 -11.11
C GLU A 14 15.79 7.25 -10.25
N ARG A 15 16.56 6.19 -9.98
CA ARG A 15 16.11 5.10 -9.09
C ARG A 15 15.96 5.64 -7.67
N GLY A 16 16.92 6.45 -7.21
CA GLY A 16 16.82 7.14 -5.92
C GLY A 16 15.60 8.08 -5.84
N ALA A 17 15.35 8.84 -6.90
CA ALA A 17 14.17 9.71 -7.02
C ALA A 17 12.86 8.92 -6.91
N ALA A 18 12.79 7.76 -7.58
CA ALA A 18 11.62 6.90 -7.57
C ALA A 18 11.34 6.31 -6.18
N PHE A 19 12.37 5.85 -5.46
CA PHE A 19 12.21 5.37 -4.08
C PHE A 19 11.87 6.49 -3.09
N TYR A 20 12.36 7.72 -3.32
CA TYR A 20 11.94 8.88 -2.53
C TYR A 20 10.44 9.13 -2.69
N ALA A 21 9.94 9.15 -3.93
CA ALA A 21 8.52 9.34 -4.21
C ALA A 21 7.65 8.19 -3.64
N LEU A 22 8.11 6.94 -3.76
CA LEU A 22 7.48 5.78 -3.13
C LEU A 22 7.37 5.98 -1.60
N GLY A 23 8.46 6.37 -0.94
CA GLY A 23 8.49 6.58 0.51
C GLY A 23 7.54 7.69 0.94
N TYR A 24 7.53 8.81 0.21
CA TYR A 24 6.58 9.91 0.42
C TYR A 24 5.14 9.42 0.29
N ALA A 25 4.82 8.69 -0.77
CA ALA A 25 3.48 8.17 -1.02
C ALA A 25 3.04 7.15 0.03
N LYS A 26 3.93 6.28 0.48
CA LYS A 26 3.66 5.31 1.55
C LYS A 26 3.39 6.00 2.89
N ALA A 27 4.09 7.09 3.18
CA ALA A 27 3.91 7.85 4.41
C ALA A 27 2.61 8.68 4.40
N THR A 28 2.31 9.34 3.28
CA THR A 28 1.23 10.35 3.19
C THR A 28 -0.07 9.81 2.61
N GLY A 29 -0.03 8.71 1.86
CA GLY A 29 -1.14 8.25 1.02
C GLY A 29 -1.34 9.08 -0.25
N LEU A 30 -0.45 10.03 -0.55
CA LEU A 30 -0.53 10.93 -1.71
C LEU A 30 0.65 10.70 -2.66
N PRO A 31 0.44 10.64 -3.98
CA PRO A 31 1.53 10.46 -4.93
C PRO A 31 2.42 11.71 -4.99
N ALA A 32 3.73 11.51 -4.99
CA ALA A 32 4.68 12.50 -5.47
C ALA A 32 4.98 12.20 -6.96
N PRO A 33 4.70 13.13 -7.91
CA PRO A 33 5.00 12.90 -9.31
C PRO A 33 6.50 12.73 -9.55
N VAL A 34 6.89 11.65 -10.24
CA VAL A 34 8.28 11.40 -10.64
C VAL A 34 8.45 11.84 -12.08
N ILE A 35 9.33 12.81 -12.32
CA ILE A 35 9.61 13.36 -13.64
C ILE A 35 11.01 12.96 -14.07
N VAL A 36 11.13 12.31 -15.22
CA VAL A 36 12.43 11.92 -15.80
C VAL A 36 12.49 12.17 -17.29
N THR A 37 13.71 12.30 -17.82
CA THR A 37 13.98 12.36 -19.26
C THR A 37 13.77 10.99 -19.94
N SER A 38 13.81 10.97 -21.27
CA SER A 38 13.71 9.76 -22.07
C SER A 38 14.93 8.83 -21.93
N GLY A 39 14.80 7.60 -22.39
CA GLY A 39 15.86 6.59 -22.37
C GLY A 39 15.95 5.86 -21.03
N SER A 40 17.17 5.42 -20.67
CA SER A 40 17.42 4.58 -19.49
C SER A 40 17.00 5.21 -18.16
N ALA A 41 16.84 6.53 -18.10
CA ALA A 41 16.22 7.24 -16.98
C ALA A 41 14.85 6.67 -16.62
N VAL A 42 14.02 6.32 -17.63
CA VAL A 42 12.73 5.66 -17.43
C VAL A 42 12.90 4.26 -16.83
N ALA A 43 13.82 3.46 -17.38
CA ALA A 43 14.06 2.10 -16.89
C ALA A 43 14.50 2.06 -15.41
N ASN A 44 15.20 3.08 -14.93
CA ASN A 44 15.61 3.20 -13.52
C ASN A 44 14.45 3.36 -12.53
N LEU A 45 13.25 3.72 -13.01
CA LEU A 45 12.05 3.79 -12.17
C LEU A 45 11.48 2.40 -11.84
N LEU A 46 11.81 1.38 -12.63
CA LEU A 46 11.20 0.05 -12.56
C LEU A 46 11.21 -0.56 -11.15
N PRO A 47 12.32 -0.54 -10.37
CA PRO A 47 12.32 -1.15 -9.04
C PRO A 47 11.33 -0.52 -8.05
N ALA A 48 11.17 0.80 -8.09
CA ALA A 48 10.20 1.48 -7.23
C ALA A 48 8.76 1.26 -7.74
N VAL A 49 8.57 1.18 -9.05
CA VAL A 49 7.28 0.86 -9.68
C VAL A 49 6.81 -0.55 -9.32
N THR A 50 7.71 -1.54 -9.34
CA THR A 50 7.37 -2.91 -8.93
C THR A 50 7.00 -2.97 -7.45
N GLU A 51 7.76 -2.27 -6.59
CA GLU A 51 7.44 -2.20 -5.16
C GLU A 51 6.10 -1.47 -4.93
N ALA A 52 5.84 -0.36 -5.62
CA ALA A 52 4.57 0.35 -5.52
C ALA A 52 3.38 -0.50 -5.97
N HIS A 53 3.57 -1.31 -7.02
CA HIS A 53 2.57 -2.25 -7.50
C HIS A 53 2.24 -3.32 -6.46
N GLU A 54 3.25 -3.92 -5.83
CA GLU A 54 3.06 -4.98 -4.81
C GLU A 54 2.53 -4.41 -3.49
N SER A 55 3.05 -3.25 -3.06
CA SER A 55 2.68 -2.59 -1.80
C SER A 55 1.45 -1.67 -1.91
N ARG A 56 0.86 -1.52 -3.10
CA ARG A 56 -0.30 -0.64 -3.37
C ARG A 56 -0.06 0.81 -2.94
N VAL A 57 1.04 1.35 -3.43
CA VAL A 57 1.44 2.75 -3.15
C VAL A 57 1.10 3.60 -4.38
N PRO A 58 0.41 4.74 -4.20
CA PRO A 58 0.09 5.63 -5.32
C PRO A 58 1.38 6.26 -5.88
N MET A 59 1.71 5.96 -7.12
CA MET A 59 2.82 6.60 -7.84
C MET A 59 2.36 7.14 -9.18
N LEU A 60 2.71 8.39 -9.46
CA LEU A 60 2.46 9.04 -10.76
C LEU A 60 3.79 9.25 -11.48
N LEU A 61 3.96 8.58 -12.61
CA LEU A 61 5.17 8.65 -13.43
C LEU A 61 4.92 9.55 -14.63
N LEU A 62 5.75 10.58 -14.80
CA LEU A 62 5.72 11.50 -15.93
C LEU A 62 7.05 11.39 -16.68
N THR A 63 7.07 10.64 -17.78
CA THR A 63 8.31 10.34 -18.50
C THR A 63 8.34 11.11 -19.80
N ALA A 64 9.38 11.91 -20.04
CA ALA A 64 9.56 12.52 -21.35
C ALA A 64 9.93 11.46 -22.40
N ASP A 65 9.52 11.68 -23.63
CA ASP A 65 9.82 10.79 -24.76
C ASP A 65 10.04 11.57 -26.05
N ARG A 66 10.69 10.91 -27.01
CA ARG A 66 10.78 11.37 -28.39
C ARG A 66 9.46 11.12 -29.13
N PRO A 67 9.13 11.98 -30.10
CA PRO A 67 7.91 11.83 -30.89
C PRO A 67 7.99 10.57 -31.76
N SER A 68 6.83 10.06 -32.18
CA SER A 68 6.70 8.81 -32.95
C SER A 68 7.65 8.69 -34.15
N GLU A 69 7.90 9.79 -34.87
CA GLU A 69 8.77 9.85 -36.04
C GLU A 69 10.26 9.64 -35.73
N LEU A 70 10.67 9.72 -34.47
CA LEU A 70 12.05 9.47 -34.02
C LEU A 70 12.21 8.14 -33.29
N ARG A 71 11.13 7.41 -33.01
CA ARG A 71 11.20 6.09 -32.40
C ARG A 71 11.70 5.06 -33.42
N ASP A 72 12.45 4.06 -32.95
CA ASP A 72 13.02 2.97 -33.76
C ASP A 72 13.94 3.42 -34.92
N THR A 73 14.49 4.64 -34.85
CA THR A 73 15.38 5.22 -35.88
C THR A 73 16.86 5.23 -35.49
N GLY A 74 17.19 4.79 -34.26
CA GLY A 74 18.53 4.96 -33.69
C GLY A 74 18.81 6.38 -33.15
N SER A 75 17.77 7.23 -33.06
CA SER A 75 17.88 8.56 -32.45
C SER A 75 18.40 8.50 -31.01
N ASN A 76 19.31 9.40 -30.65
CA ASN A 76 19.94 9.43 -29.33
C ASN A 76 18.91 9.57 -28.20
N GLN A 77 19.14 8.86 -27.09
CA GLN A 77 18.26 8.82 -25.90
C GLN A 77 16.81 8.39 -26.20
N THR A 78 16.63 7.49 -27.18
CA THR A 78 15.32 6.90 -27.50
C THR A 78 15.30 5.43 -27.09
N MET A 79 14.18 4.99 -26.50
CA MET A 79 13.90 3.57 -26.23
C MET A 79 12.40 3.31 -26.37
N ASN A 80 11.97 2.05 -26.38
CA ASN A 80 10.54 1.72 -26.32
C ASN A 80 10.02 1.94 -24.88
N GLN A 81 9.29 3.04 -24.67
CA GLN A 81 8.76 3.44 -23.35
C GLN A 81 7.27 3.17 -23.16
N THR A 82 6.50 3.06 -24.25
CA THR A 82 5.01 3.11 -24.24
C THR A 82 4.37 2.12 -23.27
N ASP A 83 4.93 0.92 -23.11
CA ASP A 83 4.36 -0.15 -22.30
C ASP A 83 5.34 -0.69 -21.23
N ILE A 84 6.45 0.03 -20.96
CA ILE A 84 7.51 -0.44 -20.07
C ILE A 84 7.02 -0.81 -18.65
N PHE A 85 5.98 -0.12 -18.17
CA PHE A 85 5.37 -0.38 -16.86
C PHE A 85 4.01 -1.07 -16.92
N LYS A 86 3.53 -1.46 -18.11
CA LYS A 86 2.17 -2.02 -18.29
C LYS A 86 1.82 -3.20 -17.36
N PRO A 87 2.73 -4.12 -17.00
CA PRO A 87 2.42 -5.16 -16.03
C PRO A 87 2.16 -4.64 -14.61
N TYR A 88 2.67 -3.44 -14.29
CA TYR A 88 2.69 -2.87 -12.95
C TYR A 88 1.75 -1.67 -12.79
N ALA A 89 1.44 -0.98 -13.88
CA ALA A 89 0.58 0.20 -13.89
C ALA A 89 -0.90 -0.17 -13.97
N LEU A 90 -1.73 0.58 -13.24
CA LEU A 90 -3.18 0.55 -13.35
C LEU A 90 -3.64 1.15 -14.69
N TRP A 91 -2.91 2.17 -15.14
CA TRP A 91 -3.18 2.87 -16.37
C TRP A 91 -1.89 3.46 -16.95
N THR A 92 -1.76 3.33 -18.26
CA THR A 92 -0.65 3.92 -19.02
C THR A 92 -1.23 4.71 -20.19
N ARG A 93 -0.66 5.88 -20.44
CA ARG A 93 -1.04 6.74 -21.57
C ARG A 93 0.19 7.27 -22.29
N ASP A 94 0.25 7.02 -23.60
CA ASP A 94 1.23 7.63 -24.50
C ASP A 94 0.63 8.91 -25.09
N VAL A 95 1.03 10.04 -24.52
CA VAL A 95 0.56 11.37 -24.86
C VAL A 95 1.33 11.85 -26.09
N ALA A 96 0.59 12.08 -27.17
CA ALA A 96 1.13 12.61 -28.42
C ALA A 96 1.78 13.99 -28.21
N PRO A 97 2.73 14.39 -29.08
CA PRO A 97 3.37 15.69 -28.94
C PRO A 97 2.33 16.82 -29.04
N PRO A 98 2.51 17.92 -28.29
CA PRO A 98 1.65 19.09 -28.40
C PRO A 98 1.51 19.57 -29.85
N CYS A 99 0.27 19.81 -30.29
CA CYS A 99 -0.02 20.38 -31.62
C CYS A 99 -1.28 21.25 -31.57
N GLU A 100 -1.41 22.21 -32.51
CA GLU A 100 -2.53 23.16 -32.54
C GLU A 100 -3.91 22.50 -32.68
N SER A 101 -3.96 21.35 -33.35
CA SER A 101 -5.19 20.61 -33.58
C SER A 101 -5.57 19.68 -32.42
N ALA A 102 -4.65 19.41 -31.49
CA ALA A 102 -4.94 18.56 -30.34
C ALA A 102 -5.79 19.33 -29.31
N PRO A 103 -6.98 18.81 -28.95
CA PRO A 103 -7.79 19.45 -27.94
C PRO A 103 -7.12 19.29 -26.57
N ILE A 104 -6.69 20.39 -25.95
CA ILE A 104 -6.08 20.40 -24.61
C ILE A 104 -6.98 19.75 -23.54
N ARG A 105 -8.30 19.76 -23.74
CA ARG A 105 -9.26 19.02 -22.90
C ARG A 105 -8.94 17.53 -22.82
N SER A 106 -8.39 16.93 -23.89
CA SER A 106 -7.96 15.54 -23.86
C SER A 106 -6.82 15.34 -22.88
N LEU A 107 -5.80 16.21 -22.91
CA LEU A 107 -4.68 16.15 -21.97
C LEU A 107 -5.14 16.37 -20.52
N LEU A 108 -5.98 17.37 -20.28
CA LEU A 108 -6.52 17.63 -18.94
C LEU A 108 -7.34 16.45 -18.43
N SER A 109 -8.17 15.86 -19.29
CA SER A 109 -8.93 14.66 -18.93
C SER A 109 -8.02 13.46 -18.66
N ASP A 110 -6.94 13.28 -19.42
CA ASP A 110 -5.95 12.22 -19.21
C ASP A 110 -5.23 12.42 -17.86
N VAL A 111 -4.83 13.65 -17.52
CA VAL A 111 -4.19 13.98 -16.24
C VAL A 111 -5.13 13.76 -15.07
N ASP A 112 -6.37 14.24 -15.16
CA ASP A 112 -7.37 14.06 -14.11
C ASP A 112 -7.72 12.59 -13.89
N TYR A 113 -7.83 11.82 -14.97
CA TYR A 113 -8.04 10.38 -14.89
C TYR A 113 -6.84 9.68 -14.25
N ALA A 114 -5.60 10.04 -14.63
CA ALA A 114 -4.39 9.51 -14.01
C ALA A 114 -4.35 9.74 -12.50
N VAL A 115 -4.62 10.97 -12.06
CA VAL A 115 -4.61 11.33 -10.64
C VAL A 115 -5.73 10.60 -9.89
N GLY A 116 -6.93 10.54 -10.48
CA GLY A 116 -8.08 9.83 -9.91
C GLY A 116 -7.81 8.34 -9.73
N GLU A 117 -7.30 7.66 -10.76
CA GLU A 117 -6.94 6.24 -10.71
C GLU A 117 -5.82 5.97 -9.70
N CYS A 118 -4.77 6.79 -9.71
CA CYS A 118 -3.63 6.66 -8.80
C CYS A 118 -4.08 6.73 -7.33
N LEU A 119 -4.92 7.72 -6.99
CA LEU A 119 -5.40 7.94 -5.62
C LEU A 119 -6.46 6.92 -5.18
N GLN A 120 -7.49 6.67 -6.02
CA GLN A 120 -8.63 5.85 -5.60
C GLN A 120 -8.33 4.35 -5.55
N GLN A 121 -7.40 3.88 -6.39
CA GLN A 121 -6.96 2.48 -6.38
C GLN A 121 -5.63 2.27 -5.65
N SER A 122 -4.95 3.36 -5.23
CA SER A 122 -3.62 3.31 -4.60
C SER A 122 -2.61 2.49 -5.42
N GLY A 123 -2.28 2.97 -6.62
CA GLY A 123 -1.35 2.25 -7.51
C GLY A 123 -0.59 3.13 -8.49
N VAL A 124 0.15 2.48 -9.37
CA VAL A 124 1.04 3.15 -10.33
C VAL A 124 0.25 3.60 -11.55
N VAL A 125 0.47 4.84 -11.98
CA VAL A 125 -0.01 5.37 -13.25
C VAL A 125 1.15 5.98 -14.02
N HIS A 126 1.18 5.75 -15.33
CA HIS A 126 2.27 6.20 -16.20
C HIS A 126 1.74 7.09 -17.34
N LEU A 127 2.20 8.33 -17.39
CA LEU A 127 2.02 9.23 -18.52
C LEU A 127 3.36 9.37 -19.25
N ASN A 128 3.44 8.76 -20.43
CA ASN A 128 4.56 8.93 -21.35
C ASN A 128 4.29 10.15 -22.23
N MET A 129 5.10 11.19 -22.12
CA MET A 129 4.87 12.50 -22.74
C MET A 129 5.86 12.74 -23.87
N GLN A 130 5.38 12.69 -25.11
CA GLN A 130 6.22 12.96 -26.27
C GLN A 130 6.45 14.45 -26.44
N PHE A 131 7.69 14.85 -26.77
CA PHE A 131 8.01 16.23 -27.08
C PHE A 131 8.90 16.34 -28.33
N ARG A 132 8.49 17.21 -29.27
CA ARG A 132 9.32 17.66 -30.40
C ARG A 132 10.27 18.77 -29.95
N GLU A 133 11.43 18.87 -30.57
CA GLU A 133 12.27 20.08 -30.43
C GLU A 133 11.52 21.28 -31.04
N ASN A 134 11.69 22.52 -30.57
CA ASN A 134 12.68 23.07 -29.64
C ASN A 134 12.20 23.11 -28.18
N LEU A 135 12.84 22.38 -27.28
CA LEU A 135 12.49 22.31 -25.84
C LEU A 135 13.08 23.46 -25.00
N ALA A 136 13.71 24.45 -25.65
CA ALA A 136 14.24 25.60 -24.93
C ALA A 136 13.09 26.39 -24.24
N PRO A 137 13.36 27.03 -23.09
CA PRO A 137 12.40 27.93 -22.46
C PRO A 137 11.92 29.03 -23.42
N GLU A 138 10.77 29.63 -23.14
CA GLU A 138 10.23 30.75 -23.92
C GLU A 138 11.28 31.87 -24.08
N GLY A 139 11.54 32.29 -25.33
CA GLY A 139 12.60 33.25 -25.67
C GLY A 139 14.04 32.69 -25.71
N GLY A 140 14.23 31.38 -25.48
CA GLY A 140 15.51 30.69 -25.59
C GLY A 140 15.94 30.41 -27.04
N ALA A 141 17.20 30.05 -27.24
CA ALA A 141 17.74 29.74 -28.57
C ALA A 141 16.95 28.59 -29.24
N VAL A 142 16.57 28.79 -30.51
CA VAL A 142 15.99 27.73 -31.33
C VAL A 142 17.07 26.72 -31.66
N ARG A 143 17.05 25.57 -30.96
CA ARG A 143 17.86 24.42 -31.36
C ARG A 143 17.23 23.87 -32.63
N GLY A 144 17.99 23.85 -33.73
CA GLY A 144 17.51 23.52 -35.06
C GLY A 144 16.94 22.10 -35.15
N GLY A 145 15.64 21.96 -34.90
CA GLY A 145 14.89 20.74 -35.16
C GLY A 145 14.46 20.70 -36.61
N GLN A 146 14.79 19.63 -37.33
CA GLN A 146 14.27 19.35 -38.68
C GLN A 146 12.75 19.04 -38.70
N TYR A 147 12.10 18.96 -37.53
CA TYR A 147 10.76 18.40 -37.37
C TYR A 147 9.83 19.30 -36.51
N GLY A 148 9.41 20.43 -37.10
CA GLY A 148 8.23 21.20 -36.66
C GLY A 148 8.49 22.36 -35.69
N GLU A 149 7.64 23.39 -35.79
CA GLU A 149 7.62 24.53 -34.87
C GLU A 149 6.92 24.17 -33.55
N VAL A 150 7.33 24.81 -32.45
CA VAL A 150 6.64 24.74 -31.17
C VAL A 150 5.33 25.54 -31.30
N SER A 151 4.21 24.82 -31.33
CA SER A 151 2.87 25.40 -31.39
C SER A 151 2.56 26.24 -30.17
N ALA A 152 1.93 27.41 -30.37
CA ALA A 152 1.33 28.18 -29.28
C ALA A 152 0.16 27.40 -28.64
N PHE A 153 0.02 27.53 -27.32
CA PHE A 153 -1.08 26.93 -26.55
C PHE A 153 -2.41 27.61 -26.91
N ARG A 154 -3.39 26.84 -27.42
CA ARG A 154 -4.76 27.35 -27.63
C ARG A 154 -5.63 27.03 -26.42
N VAL A 155 -6.04 28.08 -25.71
CA VAL A 155 -7.03 28.02 -24.63
C VAL A 155 -8.41 27.70 -25.24
N PRO A 156 -9.14 26.67 -24.76
CA PRO A 156 -10.52 26.44 -25.18
C PRO A 156 -11.39 27.62 -24.76
N GLU A 157 -12.21 28.11 -25.69
CA GLU A 157 -13.12 29.25 -25.45
C GLU A 157 -14.37 28.88 -24.63
N ASP A 158 -14.47 27.63 -24.16
CA ASP A 158 -15.68 27.20 -23.47
C ASP A 158 -15.72 27.63 -22.00
N SER A 159 -16.95 27.92 -21.56
CA SER A 159 -17.20 28.40 -20.20
C SER A 159 -16.75 27.46 -19.08
N ARG A 160 -16.60 26.16 -19.31
CA ARG A 160 -16.16 25.20 -18.28
C ARG A 160 -14.66 25.31 -18.07
N PHE A 161 -13.88 25.37 -19.14
CA PHE A 161 -12.43 25.60 -19.07
C PHE A 161 -12.12 26.96 -18.43
N THR A 162 -12.77 28.04 -18.88
CA THR A 162 -12.57 29.38 -18.29
C THR A 162 -12.94 29.41 -16.80
N ARG A 163 -14.02 28.74 -16.39
CA ARG A 163 -14.39 28.60 -14.97
C ARG A 163 -13.36 27.80 -14.18
N TRP A 164 -12.87 26.70 -14.73
CA TRP A 164 -11.85 25.87 -14.10
C TRP A 164 -10.56 26.68 -13.88
N GLN A 165 -10.06 27.34 -14.93
CA GLN A 165 -8.85 28.15 -14.89
C GLN A 165 -8.92 29.32 -13.89
N LEU A 166 -10.09 29.97 -13.78
CA LEU A 166 -10.25 31.17 -12.95
C LEU A 166 -10.62 30.89 -11.48
N ARG A 167 -11.19 29.70 -11.16
CA ARG A 167 -11.89 29.50 -9.88
C ARG A 167 -11.70 28.13 -9.22
N SER A 168 -11.02 27.17 -9.83
CA SER A 168 -11.11 25.78 -9.37
C SER A 168 -9.80 25.24 -8.81
N ALA A 169 -9.84 24.78 -7.55
CA ALA A 169 -8.87 23.82 -7.01
C ALA A 169 -9.29 22.36 -7.31
N GLU A 170 -10.40 22.16 -8.02
CA GLU A 170 -10.96 20.86 -8.35
C GLU A 170 -10.61 20.43 -9.77
N PRO A 171 -10.51 19.11 -10.05
CA PRO A 171 -10.17 18.60 -11.37
C PRO A 171 -11.28 18.90 -12.41
N LEU A 172 -10.89 19.01 -13.68
CA LEU A 172 -11.84 19.20 -14.78
C LEU A 172 -12.75 17.98 -14.94
N THR A 173 -12.17 16.78 -14.86
CA THR A 173 -12.86 15.47 -14.85
C THR A 173 -12.75 14.84 -13.47
N ARG A 174 -13.88 14.44 -12.86
CA ARG A 174 -13.88 13.70 -11.60
C ARG A 174 -14.07 12.22 -11.86
N VAL A 175 -13.12 11.41 -11.41
CA VAL A 175 -13.30 9.95 -11.31
C VAL A 175 -14.08 9.67 -10.04
N ALA A 176 -15.14 8.88 -10.11
CA ALA A 176 -15.93 8.47 -8.95
C ALA A 176 -16.10 6.94 -8.96
N ARG A 177 -15.86 6.31 -7.82
CA ARG A 177 -16.05 4.88 -7.59
C ARG A 177 -17.10 4.65 -6.50
N PRO A 178 -17.83 3.53 -6.52
CA PRO A 178 -18.81 3.22 -5.49
C PRO A 178 -18.13 3.15 -4.12
N ALA A 179 -18.69 3.87 -3.15
CA ALA A 179 -18.08 4.08 -1.83
C ALA A 179 -18.38 2.96 -0.81
N ARG A 180 -19.29 2.03 -1.12
CA ARG A 180 -19.73 0.96 -0.21
C ARG A 180 -20.13 -0.29 -0.98
N ARG A 181 -19.52 -1.42 -0.64
CA ARG A 181 -20.02 -2.77 -0.97
C ARG A 181 -20.70 -3.38 0.24
N VAL A 182 -21.94 -3.83 0.04
CA VAL A 182 -22.65 -4.65 1.04
C VAL A 182 -22.15 -6.08 0.84
N ILE A 183 -21.69 -6.71 1.93
CA ILE A 183 -21.30 -8.11 1.93
C ILE A 183 -22.56 -8.92 2.32
N GLU A 184 -23.19 -9.53 1.32
CA GLU A 184 -24.44 -10.32 1.47
C GLU A 184 -24.21 -11.83 1.58
N ASP A 185 -22.97 -12.26 1.82
CA ASP A 185 -22.64 -13.68 1.93
C ASP A 185 -23.03 -14.24 3.32
N ASP A 186 -24.19 -14.88 3.39
CA ASP A 186 -24.71 -15.51 4.61
C ASP A 186 -23.75 -16.58 5.17
N SER A 187 -22.97 -17.26 4.32
CA SER A 187 -22.02 -18.26 4.80
C SER A 187 -20.85 -17.63 5.57
N VAL A 188 -20.35 -16.49 5.11
CA VAL A 188 -19.35 -15.69 5.83
C VAL A 188 -19.91 -15.23 7.17
N ARG A 189 -21.15 -14.72 7.18
CA ARG A 189 -21.83 -14.26 8.40
C ARG A 189 -22.02 -15.40 9.41
N GLU A 190 -22.44 -16.57 8.95
CA GLU A 190 -22.64 -17.78 9.77
C GLU A 190 -21.32 -18.29 10.37
N LEU A 191 -20.24 -18.34 9.59
CA LEU A 191 -18.92 -18.79 10.04
C LEU A 191 -18.32 -17.91 11.14
N ILE A 192 -18.58 -16.60 11.08
CA ILE A 192 -18.14 -15.65 12.10
C ILE A 192 -19.02 -15.80 13.36
N SER A 193 -20.32 -15.99 13.17
CA SER A 193 -21.29 -15.98 14.27
C SER A 193 -21.37 -17.29 15.06
N SER A 194 -20.86 -18.41 14.52
CA SER A 194 -21.00 -19.76 15.12
C SER A 194 -19.70 -20.35 15.68
N GLY A 195 -18.54 -19.72 15.41
CA GLY A 195 -17.23 -20.33 15.60
C GLY A 195 -16.26 -19.53 16.45
N THR A 196 -15.12 -20.15 16.78
CA THR A 196 -13.97 -19.43 17.34
C THR A 196 -13.30 -18.62 16.24
N VAL A 197 -13.14 -17.31 16.42
CA VAL A 197 -12.54 -16.43 15.39
C VAL A 197 -11.11 -16.05 15.77
N VAL A 198 -10.22 -16.01 14.76
CA VAL A 198 -8.86 -15.47 14.89
C VAL A 198 -8.61 -14.48 13.76
N LEU A 199 -8.22 -13.25 14.09
CA LEU A 199 -7.77 -12.27 13.10
C LEU A 199 -6.28 -12.43 12.85
N VAL A 200 -5.89 -12.49 11.58
CA VAL A 200 -4.49 -12.46 11.14
C VAL A 200 -4.29 -11.21 10.30
N VAL A 201 -3.46 -10.29 10.78
CA VAL A 201 -3.40 -8.93 10.23
C VAL A 201 -2.01 -8.70 9.63
N GLY A 202 -1.95 -8.62 8.30
CA GLY A 202 -0.75 -8.25 7.56
C GLY A 202 -0.60 -6.74 7.41
N ALA A 203 0.23 -6.31 6.46
CA ALA A 203 0.43 -4.89 6.17
C ALA A 203 -0.88 -4.19 5.81
N LEU A 204 -1.22 -3.11 6.51
CA LEU A 204 -2.40 -2.30 6.24
C LEU A 204 -2.04 -1.03 5.47
N SER A 205 -2.95 -0.59 4.61
CA SER A 205 -2.73 0.56 3.71
C SER A 205 -2.88 1.89 4.43
N SER A 206 -3.76 1.97 5.44
CA SER A 206 -4.06 3.22 6.14
C SER A 206 -4.24 3.05 7.66
N PRO A 207 -4.09 4.14 8.44
CA PRO A 207 -4.50 4.16 9.85
C PRO A 207 -5.98 3.87 10.07
N MET A 208 -6.84 4.18 9.10
CA MET A 208 -8.27 3.88 9.16
C MET A 208 -8.53 2.38 9.10
N ASP A 209 -7.77 1.64 8.27
CA ASP A 209 -7.86 0.17 8.25
C ASP A 209 -7.46 -0.42 9.58
N ALA A 210 -6.38 0.10 10.20
CA ALA A 210 -5.93 -0.36 11.50
C ALA A 210 -7.00 -0.12 12.58
N ALA A 211 -7.68 1.04 12.56
CA ALA A 211 -8.81 1.32 13.45
C ALA A 211 -10.02 0.40 13.18
N ALA A 212 -10.28 0.04 11.93
CA ALA A 212 -11.33 -0.92 11.59
C ALA A 212 -11.01 -2.33 12.12
N VAL A 213 -9.74 -2.76 12.06
CA VAL A 213 -9.29 -4.00 12.69
C VAL A 213 -9.49 -3.95 14.20
N ASP A 214 -9.16 -2.83 14.84
CA ASP A 214 -9.35 -2.65 16.28
C ASP A 214 -10.83 -2.78 16.67
N ALA A 215 -11.73 -2.15 15.91
CA ALA A 215 -13.18 -2.27 16.12
C ALA A 215 -13.68 -3.71 15.96
N MET A 216 -13.23 -4.43 14.92
CA MET A 216 -13.59 -5.85 14.73
C MET A 216 -13.09 -6.74 15.86
N ALA A 217 -11.85 -6.52 16.32
CA ALA A 217 -11.28 -7.30 17.42
C ALA A 217 -12.06 -7.12 18.72
N GLU A 218 -12.56 -5.90 18.97
CA GLU A 218 -13.41 -5.59 20.12
C GLU A 218 -14.79 -6.23 19.97
N GLU A 219 -15.46 -6.08 18.82
CA GLU A 219 -16.79 -6.66 18.62
C GLU A 219 -16.78 -8.18 18.74
N LEU A 220 -15.79 -8.84 18.11
CA LEU A 220 -15.65 -10.29 18.12
C LEU A 220 -15.04 -10.84 19.41
N GLN A 221 -14.46 -9.97 20.25
CA GLN A 221 -13.67 -10.30 21.45
C GLN A 221 -12.58 -11.36 21.17
N CYS A 222 -12.03 -11.37 19.95
CA CYS A 222 -11.23 -12.45 19.40
C CYS A 222 -9.72 -12.23 19.54
N LEU A 223 -8.94 -13.29 19.31
CA LEU A 223 -7.48 -13.24 19.22
C LEU A 223 -7.03 -12.50 17.96
N VAL A 224 -5.98 -11.67 18.08
CA VAL A 224 -5.39 -10.94 16.95
C VAL A 224 -3.90 -11.28 16.84
N LEU A 225 -3.52 -11.86 15.70
CA LEU A 225 -2.14 -12.08 15.30
C LEU A 225 -1.71 -10.96 14.35
N ALA A 226 -1.16 -9.88 14.91
CA ALA A 226 -0.75 -8.71 14.15
C ALA A 226 0.73 -8.77 13.73
N ASP A 227 0.97 -8.67 12.43
CA ASP A 227 2.31 -8.57 11.86
C ASP A 227 2.98 -7.25 12.23
N ALA A 228 4.32 -7.22 12.28
CA ALA A 228 5.08 -6.02 12.61
C ALA A 228 4.70 -4.77 11.79
N VAL A 229 4.32 -4.93 10.51
CA VAL A 229 3.96 -3.82 9.62
C VAL A 229 2.44 -3.61 9.49
N SER A 230 1.63 -4.29 10.30
CA SER A 230 0.18 -4.12 10.29
C SER A 230 -0.27 -2.75 10.79
N GLY A 231 0.52 -2.10 11.64
CA GLY A 231 0.09 -0.93 12.40
C GLY A 231 -0.88 -1.27 13.54
N CYS A 232 -1.21 -2.55 13.78
CA CYS A 232 -2.06 -3.00 14.88
C CYS A 232 -1.27 -3.37 16.15
N ARG A 233 0.07 -3.31 16.12
CA ARG A 233 0.92 -3.47 17.31
C ARG A 233 0.97 -2.19 18.16
N ARG A 234 -0.19 -1.74 18.65
CA ARG A 234 -0.37 -0.55 19.50
C ARG A 234 -0.89 -0.96 20.89
N GLU A 235 -0.78 -0.04 21.86
CA GLU A 235 -1.00 -0.20 23.31
C GLU A 235 -2.18 -1.09 23.75
N CYS A 236 -3.29 -1.10 23.01
CA CYS A 236 -4.57 -1.64 23.47
C CYS A 236 -5.30 -2.49 22.44
N LEU A 237 -4.62 -3.50 21.87
CA LEU A 237 -5.33 -4.74 21.55
C LEU A 237 -5.09 -5.70 22.72
N PRO A 238 -6.08 -5.89 23.64
CA PRO A 238 -6.03 -6.96 24.65
C PRO A 238 -5.77 -8.35 24.03
N SER A 239 -5.94 -8.43 22.72
CA SER A 239 -5.78 -9.60 21.87
C SER A 239 -4.40 -9.80 21.23
N LEU A 240 -3.46 -8.85 21.34
CA LEU A 240 -2.17 -8.95 20.68
C LEU A 240 -1.28 -9.99 21.37
N CYS A 241 -0.84 -11.00 20.60
CA CYS A 241 0.02 -12.07 21.10
C CYS A 241 1.35 -12.12 20.35
N LEU A 242 2.39 -12.67 20.98
CA LEU A 242 3.64 -12.92 20.28
C LEU A 242 3.40 -13.94 19.17
N SER A 243 3.88 -13.65 17.96
CA SER A 243 3.87 -14.57 16.82
C SER A 243 4.97 -15.64 16.92
N SER A 244 5.58 -15.81 18.10
CA SER A 244 6.66 -16.78 18.30
C SER A 244 6.13 -18.20 18.15
N GLN A 245 6.97 -19.09 17.62
CA GLN A 245 6.59 -20.48 17.39
C GLN A 245 6.05 -21.15 18.67
N ALA A 246 6.67 -20.86 19.82
CA ALA A 246 6.25 -21.40 21.10
C ALA A 246 4.81 -21.00 21.49
N VAL A 247 4.40 -19.76 21.22
CA VAL A 247 3.01 -19.32 21.48
C VAL A 247 2.06 -19.94 20.47
N LEU A 248 2.45 -20.01 19.20
CA LEU A 248 1.63 -20.62 18.15
C LEU A 248 1.44 -22.12 18.35
N ASP A 249 2.44 -22.84 18.88
CA ASP A 249 2.33 -24.26 19.20
C ASP A 249 1.36 -24.54 20.35
N MET A 250 1.15 -23.56 21.23
CA MET A 250 0.16 -23.63 22.31
C MET A 250 -1.28 -23.31 21.82
N LEU A 251 -1.44 -22.79 20.59
CA LEU A 251 -2.76 -22.60 19.96
C LEU A 251 -3.32 -23.94 19.47
N GLN A 252 -3.87 -24.73 20.40
CA GLN A 252 -4.66 -25.92 20.09
C GLN A 252 -6.11 -25.52 19.85
N LEU A 253 -6.45 -25.25 18.58
CA LEU A 253 -7.79 -24.80 18.17
C LEU A 253 -8.53 -25.87 17.36
N SER A 254 -9.71 -26.25 17.85
CA SER A 254 -10.66 -27.10 17.13
C SER A 254 -11.48 -26.26 16.15
N ARG A 255 -11.03 -26.21 14.88
CA ARG A 255 -11.71 -25.55 13.73
C ARG A 255 -12.05 -24.06 13.94
N PRO A 256 -11.07 -23.17 14.19
CA PRO A 256 -11.35 -21.74 14.19
C PRO A 256 -11.59 -21.22 12.77
N THR A 257 -12.39 -20.17 12.66
CA THR A 257 -12.53 -19.33 11.47
C THR A 257 -11.38 -18.31 11.49
N VAL A 258 -10.48 -18.39 10.51
CA VAL A 258 -9.40 -17.42 10.37
C VAL A 258 -9.83 -16.32 9.43
N ILE A 259 -9.74 -15.07 9.87
CA ILE A 259 -10.00 -13.90 9.04
C ILE A 259 -8.67 -13.19 8.80
N ARG A 260 -8.21 -13.21 7.55
CA ARG A 260 -6.97 -12.55 7.14
C ARG A 260 -7.27 -11.19 6.53
N LEU A 261 -6.67 -10.18 7.12
CA LEU A 261 -6.84 -8.76 6.79
C LEU A 261 -5.50 -8.18 6.30
N GLY A 262 -5.55 -7.35 5.27
CA GLY A 262 -4.36 -6.68 4.73
C GLY A 262 -3.46 -7.56 3.86
N GLY A 263 -2.25 -7.05 3.62
CA GLY A 263 -1.28 -7.63 2.69
C GLY A 263 -0.45 -8.78 3.26
N ALA A 264 0.78 -8.91 2.76
CA ALA A 264 1.68 -10.00 3.11
C ALA A 264 2.16 -9.95 4.57
N LEU A 265 2.42 -11.11 5.18
CA LEU A 265 2.93 -11.28 6.56
C LEU A 265 4.46 -11.42 6.55
N ILE A 266 5.19 -10.72 7.42
CA ILE A 266 6.62 -10.94 7.66
C ILE A 266 6.79 -12.29 8.36
N SER A 267 5.89 -12.58 9.30
CA SER A 267 5.98 -13.77 10.15
C SER A 267 5.85 -15.05 9.34
N LYS A 268 6.96 -15.78 9.20
CA LYS A 268 6.95 -17.14 8.63
C LYS A 268 6.30 -18.14 9.58
N GLN A 269 6.36 -17.89 10.89
CA GLN A 269 5.79 -18.74 11.92
C GLN A 269 4.26 -18.71 11.87
N VAL A 270 3.65 -17.52 11.73
CA VAL A 270 2.19 -17.42 11.54
C VAL A 270 1.76 -18.10 10.24
N GLN A 271 2.51 -17.90 9.15
CA GLN A 271 2.24 -18.61 7.89
C GLN A 271 2.35 -20.14 8.05
N ALA A 272 3.41 -20.64 8.69
CA ALA A 272 3.62 -22.05 8.94
C ALA A 272 2.56 -22.64 9.87
N TRP A 273 2.12 -21.89 10.89
CA TRP A 273 1.01 -22.28 11.76
C TRP A 273 -0.30 -22.38 10.97
N MET A 274 -0.58 -21.40 10.09
CA MET A 274 -1.71 -21.46 9.17
C MET A 274 -1.65 -22.73 8.30
N SER A 275 -0.53 -22.99 7.63
CA SER A 275 -0.41 -24.18 6.76
C SER A 275 -0.42 -25.52 7.51
N SER A 276 0.34 -25.65 8.61
CA SER A 276 0.59 -26.94 9.28
C SER A 276 -0.47 -27.35 10.29
N LYS A 277 -1.06 -26.39 11.01
CA LYS A 277 -2.05 -26.66 12.05
C LYS A 277 -3.48 -26.41 11.57
N MET A 278 -3.65 -25.77 10.41
CA MET A 278 -4.98 -25.48 9.88
C MET A 278 -5.39 -26.36 8.71
N GLY A 279 -4.46 -26.86 7.88
CA GLY A 279 -4.74 -27.87 6.85
C GLY A 279 -5.87 -27.52 5.85
N PRO A 280 -6.13 -28.35 4.85
CA PRO A 280 -7.06 -28.04 3.75
C PRO A 280 -8.57 -28.09 4.10
N VAL A 281 -8.96 -28.16 5.38
CA VAL A 281 -10.34 -28.48 5.83
C VAL A 281 -10.90 -27.44 6.82
N LYS A 282 -10.26 -26.28 6.96
CA LYS A 282 -10.68 -25.21 7.89
C LYS A 282 -10.93 -23.91 7.15
N GLU A 283 -11.98 -23.20 7.56
CA GLU A 283 -12.46 -22.01 6.86
C GLU A 283 -11.55 -20.81 7.10
N HIS A 284 -11.05 -20.24 6.01
CA HIS A 284 -10.15 -19.11 6.00
C HIS A 284 -10.73 -18.04 5.08
N ILE A 285 -11.25 -17.00 5.71
CA ILE A 285 -11.80 -15.83 5.07
C ILE A 285 -10.66 -14.86 4.83
N ARG A 286 -10.43 -14.49 3.58
CA ARG A 286 -9.47 -13.46 3.20
C ARG A 286 -10.23 -12.23 2.73
N VAL A 287 -9.97 -11.09 3.36
CA VAL A 287 -10.59 -9.81 3.01
C VAL A 287 -9.57 -8.96 2.28
N MET A 288 -9.86 -8.63 1.02
CA MET A 288 -8.99 -7.81 0.19
C MET A 288 -9.83 -6.97 -0.76
N ASP A 289 -9.49 -5.71 -0.92
CA ASP A 289 -10.12 -4.75 -1.83
C ASP A 289 -9.42 -4.69 -3.20
N VAL A 290 -8.78 -5.80 -3.62
CA VAL A 290 -8.05 -5.87 -4.89
C VAL A 290 -8.37 -7.15 -5.67
N PRO A 291 -8.49 -7.05 -7.01
CA PRO A 291 -8.69 -8.19 -7.89
C PRO A 291 -7.38 -8.93 -8.16
N ARG A 292 -6.64 -9.30 -7.09
CA ARG A 292 -5.39 -10.06 -7.17
C ARG A 292 -5.40 -11.21 -6.21
N ARG A 293 -4.80 -12.32 -6.64
CA ARG A 293 -4.61 -13.49 -5.80
C ARG A 293 -3.37 -13.32 -4.91
N HIS A 294 -3.52 -12.70 -3.75
CA HIS A 294 -2.47 -12.68 -2.72
C HIS A 294 -2.59 -13.88 -1.78
N ASP A 295 -2.38 -15.10 -2.30
CA ASP A 295 -2.59 -16.36 -1.57
C ASP A 295 -1.36 -17.27 -1.68
N VAL A 296 -0.28 -16.88 -0.99
CA VAL A 296 1.02 -17.58 -1.02
C VAL A 296 0.92 -19.01 -0.52
N ASP A 297 0.01 -19.24 0.44
CA ASP A 297 -0.14 -20.49 1.17
C ASP A 297 -1.30 -21.35 0.66
N TRP A 298 -2.04 -20.88 -0.36
CA TRP A 298 -3.18 -21.58 -0.97
C TRP A 298 -4.27 -22.01 0.02
N ASN A 299 -4.36 -21.33 1.16
CA ASN A 299 -5.22 -21.71 2.26
C ASN A 299 -6.54 -20.94 2.29
N GLY A 300 -6.72 -19.91 1.46
CA GLY A 300 -7.96 -19.11 1.46
C GLY A 300 -9.13 -19.92 0.90
N THR A 301 -10.14 -20.21 1.72
CA THR A 301 -11.35 -20.92 1.29
C THR A 301 -12.42 -19.96 0.80
N ILE A 302 -12.45 -18.73 1.34
CA ILE A 302 -13.38 -17.67 0.98
C ILE A 302 -12.58 -16.37 0.76
N VAL A 303 -12.83 -15.68 -0.36
CA VAL A 303 -12.25 -14.36 -0.64
C VAL A 303 -13.38 -13.33 -0.68
N VAL A 304 -13.33 -12.38 0.23
CA VAL A 304 -14.29 -11.27 0.33
C VAL A 304 -13.65 -10.02 -0.26
N ASP A 305 -14.22 -9.53 -1.36
CA ASP A 305 -13.73 -8.34 -2.06
C ASP A 305 -14.25 -7.05 -1.40
N ALA A 306 -13.55 -6.63 -0.33
CA ALA A 306 -13.93 -5.50 0.53
C ALA A 306 -12.71 -4.86 1.21
N THR A 307 -12.84 -3.59 1.56
CA THR A 307 -11.90 -2.89 2.46
C THR A 307 -12.05 -3.38 3.90
N CYS A 308 -11.04 -3.14 4.75
CA CYS A 308 -11.14 -3.47 6.18
C CYS A 308 -12.32 -2.75 6.85
N ALA A 309 -12.60 -1.49 6.45
CA ALA A 309 -13.72 -0.71 6.97
C ALA A 309 -15.09 -1.23 6.52
N GLU A 310 -15.22 -1.72 5.28
CA GLU A 310 -16.45 -2.37 4.82
C GLU A 310 -16.72 -3.68 5.54
N PHE A 311 -15.69 -4.51 5.70
CA PHE A 311 -15.81 -5.78 6.41
C PHE A 311 -16.12 -5.57 7.90
N ALA A 312 -15.51 -4.57 8.54
CA ALA A 312 -15.81 -4.21 9.93
C ALA A 312 -17.27 -3.83 10.16
N ARG A 313 -17.88 -3.09 9.22
CA ARG A 313 -19.31 -2.76 9.28
C ARG A 313 -20.21 -3.99 9.16
N MET A 314 -19.84 -4.94 8.30
CA MET A 314 -20.58 -6.21 8.22
C MET A 314 -20.53 -6.97 9.55
N VAL A 315 -19.36 -6.98 10.22
CA VAL A 315 -19.19 -7.58 11.55
C VAL A 315 -20.04 -6.88 12.62
N ASP A 316 -20.10 -5.55 12.60
CA ASP A 316 -20.93 -4.73 13.51
C ASP A 316 -22.43 -5.03 13.35
N ASP A 317 -22.86 -5.39 12.13
CA ASP A 317 -24.24 -5.80 11.85
C ASP A 317 -24.57 -7.25 12.29
N LEU A 318 -23.60 -8.04 12.77
CA LEU A 318 -23.82 -9.43 13.17
C LEU A 318 -24.47 -9.54 14.55
N THR A 319 -25.41 -10.48 14.70
CA THR A 319 -25.90 -10.90 16.02
C THR A 319 -25.05 -12.06 16.52
N LEU A 320 -24.12 -11.78 17.43
CA LEU A 320 -23.20 -12.78 17.98
C LEU A 320 -23.76 -13.43 19.25
N GLU A 321 -23.75 -14.77 19.30
CA GLU A 321 -24.18 -15.47 20.50
C GLU A 321 -23.22 -15.21 21.68
N PRO A 322 -23.73 -15.00 22.91
CA PRO A 322 -22.88 -14.79 24.09
C PRO A 322 -21.90 -15.94 24.34
N ALA A 323 -22.21 -17.17 23.91
CA ALA A 323 -21.32 -18.31 24.04
C ALA A 323 -20.07 -18.20 23.13
N VAL A 324 -20.24 -17.69 21.92
CA VAL A 324 -19.15 -17.44 20.96
C VAL A 324 -18.22 -16.36 21.49
N LEU A 325 -18.78 -15.24 21.95
CA LEU A 325 -18.01 -14.14 22.55
C LEU A 325 -17.20 -14.61 23.77
N ARG A 326 -17.80 -15.43 24.65
CA ARG A 326 -17.07 -16.02 25.80
C ARG A 326 -15.92 -16.93 25.37
N THR A 327 -16.12 -17.71 24.31
CA THR A 327 -15.10 -18.63 23.78
C THR A 327 -13.93 -17.85 23.18
N ASN A 328 -14.22 -16.84 22.35
CA ASN A 328 -13.24 -15.94 21.77
C ASN A 328 -12.45 -15.21 22.86
N ARG A 329 -13.14 -14.63 23.84
CA ARG A 329 -12.53 -13.93 24.98
C ARG A 329 -11.62 -14.86 25.79
N SER A 330 -12.10 -16.06 26.12
CA SER A 330 -11.31 -17.03 26.90
C SER A 330 -10.05 -17.47 26.15
N LEU A 331 -10.12 -17.66 24.83
CA LEU A 331 -8.96 -17.95 24.02
C LEU A 331 -7.99 -16.76 24.05
N ARG A 332 -8.48 -15.56 23.73
CA ARG A 332 -7.71 -14.32 23.74
C ARG A 332 -6.93 -14.14 25.03
N ASP A 333 -7.63 -14.14 26.16
CA ASP A 333 -7.05 -13.86 27.48
C ASP A 333 -6.00 -14.92 27.88
N ARG A 334 -6.25 -16.19 27.55
CA ARG A 334 -5.30 -17.29 27.80
C ARG A 334 -4.01 -17.12 27.00
N ILE A 335 -4.10 -16.81 25.70
CA ILE A 335 -2.93 -16.69 24.82
C ILE A 335 -2.18 -15.40 25.11
N TYR A 336 -2.89 -14.33 25.50
CA TYR A 336 -2.27 -13.10 25.99
C TYR A 336 -1.45 -13.37 27.26
N ALA A 337 -2.00 -14.12 28.23
CA ALA A 337 -1.28 -14.48 29.44
C ALA A 337 -0.02 -15.33 29.17
N ILE A 338 -0.09 -16.26 28.21
CA ILE A 338 1.07 -17.05 27.76
C ILE A 338 2.11 -16.13 27.10
N SER A 339 1.67 -15.24 26.20
CA SER A 339 2.55 -14.31 25.49
C SER A 339 3.25 -13.35 26.46
N SER A 340 2.55 -12.85 27.47
CA SER A 340 3.13 -12.01 28.52
C SER A 340 4.19 -12.74 29.36
N ARG A 341 3.97 -14.04 29.67
CA ARG A 341 4.97 -14.86 30.36
C ARG A 341 6.18 -15.16 29.48
N ALA A 342 5.96 -15.47 28.21
CA ALA A 342 7.03 -15.70 27.23
C ALA A 342 7.89 -14.44 27.07
N GLU A 343 7.27 -13.27 26.95
CA GLU A 343 7.93 -11.97 26.85
C GLU A 343 8.85 -11.71 28.06
N LYS A 344 8.36 -11.96 29.28
CA LYS A 344 9.18 -11.84 30.50
C LYS A 344 10.37 -12.80 30.50
N ARG A 345 10.20 -14.02 30.00
CA ARG A 345 11.30 -15.00 29.91
C ARG A 345 12.32 -14.57 28.86
N VAL A 346 11.88 -14.11 27.69
CA VAL A 346 12.75 -13.58 26.64
C VAL A 346 13.57 -12.41 27.18
N GLN A 347 12.94 -11.46 27.88
CA GLN A 347 13.65 -10.32 28.50
C GLN A 347 14.67 -10.75 29.58
N ALA A 348 14.43 -11.85 30.29
CA ALA A 348 15.36 -12.35 31.30
C ALA A 348 16.55 -13.12 30.71
N GLU A 349 16.36 -13.78 29.57
CA GLU A 349 17.39 -14.52 28.83
C GLU A 349 18.25 -13.59 27.97
N LEU A 350 17.63 -12.56 27.38
CA LEU A 350 18.32 -11.49 26.68
C LEU A 350 19.02 -10.63 27.73
N GLY A 351 20.31 -10.90 27.97
CA GLY A 351 21.17 -10.08 28.81
C GLY A 351 21.38 -8.67 28.25
N GLU A 352 22.39 -7.95 28.72
CA GLU A 352 22.63 -6.55 28.30
C GLU A 352 23.52 -6.42 27.05
N GLU A 353 23.94 -7.53 26.45
CA GLU A 353 24.82 -7.52 25.28
C GLU A 353 24.16 -6.88 24.06
N CYS A 354 24.96 -6.21 23.22
CA CYS A 354 24.50 -5.60 21.98
C CYS A 354 24.26 -6.69 20.91
N THR A 355 23.09 -7.31 20.97
CA THR A 355 22.62 -8.35 20.04
C THR A 355 21.49 -7.81 19.15
N GLU A 356 21.25 -8.42 17.99
CA GLU A 356 20.13 -8.00 17.11
C GLU A 356 18.75 -7.95 17.81
N PRO A 357 18.39 -8.92 18.68
CA PRO A 357 17.19 -8.84 19.51
C PRO A 357 17.19 -7.64 20.46
N ASN A 358 18.29 -7.37 21.15
CA ASN A 358 18.39 -6.24 22.09
C ASN A 358 18.36 -4.88 21.38
N ILE A 359 18.96 -4.77 20.21
CA ILE A 359 18.85 -3.59 19.35
C ILE A 359 17.39 -3.36 18.96
N THR A 360 16.71 -4.41 18.49
CA THR A 360 15.29 -4.36 18.12
C THR A 360 14.41 -3.86 19.27
N ARG A 361 14.59 -4.43 20.46
CA ARG A 361 13.83 -4.08 21.66
C ARG A 361 14.10 -2.65 22.11
N SER A 362 15.37 -2.25 22.12
CA SER A 362 15.79 -0.90 22.47
C SER A 362 15.22 0.14 21.50
N LEU A 363 15.25 -0.16 20.19
CA LEU A 363 14.65 0.70 19.16
C LEU A 363 13.13 0.80 19.30
N ALA A 364 12.44 -0.32 19.55
CA ALA A 364 11.00 -0.32 19.76
C ALA A 364 10.60 0.52 20.98
N ASN A 365 11.34 0.39 22.09
CA ASN A 365 11.15 1.20 23.29
C ASN A 365 11.45 2.69 23.04
N PHE A 366 12.54 2.99 22.33
CA PHE A 366 12.92 4.35 21.96
C PHE A 366 11.90 5.02 21.03
N ALA A 367 11.34 4.25 20.09
CA ALA A 367 10.30 4.70 19.17
C ALA A 367 8.93 4.82 19.85
N SER A 368 8.73 4.20 21.00
CA SER A 368 7.45 4.21 21.71
C SER A 368 6.99 5.64 21.99
N ASN A 369 5.71 5.94 21.72
CA ASN A 369 5.08 7.26 21.89
C ASN A 369 5.64 8.39 21.03
N ARG A 370 6.52 8.08 20.08
CA ARG A 370 7.01 9.05 19.10
C ARG A 370 5.97 9.26 17.98
N ARG A 371 5.98 10.44 17.39
CA ARG A 371 5.08 10.78 16.27
C ARG A 371 5.68 10.42 14.92
N GLU A 372 7.00 10.34 14.85
CA GLU A 372 7.75 10.04 13.64
C GLU A 372 7.56 8.58 13.24
N GLY A 373 7.29 8.33 11.95
CA GLY A 373 7.21 6.99 11.41
C GLY A 373 8.55 6.25 11.50
N MET A 374 8.50 4.93 11.59
CA MET A 374 9.69 4.07 11.62
C MET A 374 9.76 3.25 10.33
N VAL A 375 10.92 3.29 9.67
CA VAL A 375 11.20 2.45 8.51
C VAL A 375 12.15 1.34 8.94
N ILE A 376 11.72 0.10 8.74
CA ILE A 376 12.53 -1.09 8.98
C ILE A 376 12.97 -1.63 7.64
N SER A 377 14.27 -1.93 7.51
CA SER A 377 14.80 -2.57 6.32
C SER A 377 14.30 -4.00 6.18
N SER A 378 14.27 -4.49 4.94
CA SER A 378 13.98 -5.89 4.64
C SER A 378 15.07 -6.82 5.21
N SER A 379 14.99 -8.12 4.93
CA SER A 379 15.92 -9.14 5.44
C SER A 379 15.73 -9.41 6.95
N MET A 380 16.82 -9.50 7.73
CA MET A 380 16.75 -9.89 9.14
C MET A 380 16.12 -8.81 10.01
N SER A 381 16.27 -7.53 9.69
CA SER A 381 15.73 -6.43 10.51
C SER A 381 14.21 -6.53 10.69
N CYS A 382 13.46 -6.74 9.61
CA CYS A 382 12.01 -6.85 9.70
C CYS A 382 11.55 -8.13 10.42
N ARG A 383 12.29 -9.24 10.28
CA ARG A 383 12.01 -10.51 10.97
C ARG A 383 12.34 -10.44 12.45
N ASN A 384 13.47 -9.83 12.80
CA ASN A 384 13.86 -9.59 14.18
C ASN A 384 12.85 -8.66 14.84
N PHE A 385 12.40 -7.63 14.13
CA PHE A 385 11.33 -6.77 14.62
C PHE A 385 10.01 -7.53 14.81
N ASP A 386 9.62 -8.39 13.88
CA ASP A 386 8.42 -9.23 14.05
C ASP A 386 8.51 -10.13 15.30
N ASN A 387 9.66 -10.76 15.53
CA ASN A 387 9.88 -11.74 16.61
C ASN A 387 10.16 -11.13 17.99
N PHE A 388 10.89 -10.02 18.05
CA PHE A 388 11.47 -9.48 19.29
C PHE A 388 10.91 -8.11 19.69
N CYS A 389 10.05 -7.50 18.86
CA CYS A 389 9.33 -6.31 19.29
C CYS A 389 8.53 -6.62 20.57
N PRO A 390 8.74 -5.87 21.66
CA PRO A 390 8.11 -6.14 22.94
C PRO A 390 6.60 -5.98 22.89
N LEU A 391 5.89 -6.69 23.77
CA LEU A 391 4.46 -6.46 23.98
C LEU A 391 4.24 -5.14 24.75
N GLY A 392 3.18 -4.42 24.41
CA GLY A 392 2.74 -3.22 25.14
C GLY A 392 3.49 -1.93 24.82
N VAL A 393 4.35 -1.90 23.78
CA VAL A 393 4.92 -0.64 23.28
C VAL A 393 3.98 0.07 22.31
N HIS A 394 4.05 1.40 22.29
CA HIS A 394 3.22 2.25 21.44
C HIS A 394 4.00 2.65 20.21
N LEU A 395 4.06 1.74 19.24
CA LEU A 395 4.82 2.01 18.04
C LEU A 395 4.16 3.11 17.19
N PRO A 396 4.98 3.98 16.58
CA PRO A 396 4.49 4.81 15.49
C PRO A 396 4.16 3.93 14.28
N ARG A 397 3.73 4.56 13.18
CA ARG A 397 3.54 3.83 11.92
C ARG A 397 4.86 3.17 11.50
N VAL A 398 4.84 1.85 11.38
CA VAL A 398 5.97 1.04 10.93
C VAL A 398 5.81 0.73 9.44
N SER A 399 6.87 0.93 8.67
CA SER A 399 6.92 0.69 7.24
C SER A 399 8.12 -0.18 6.87
N CYS A 400 7.95 -1.07 5.90
CA CYS A 400 9.00 -1.90 5.31
C CYS A 400 8.69 -2.07 3.82
N SER A 401 9.67 -1.91 2.94
CA SER A 401 9.56 -2.34 1.53
C SER A 401 9.80 -3.84 1.47
N ARG A 402 9.02 -4.60 0.68
CA ARG A 402 9.07 -6.05 0.75
C ARG A 402 8.97 -6.76 -0.57
#